data_AF-A0A165V6M6-F1
#
_entry.id   AF-A0A165V6M6-F1
#
_cell.length_a   1.000
_cell.length_b   1.000
_cell.length_c   1.000
_cell.angle_alpha   90.00
_cell.angle_beta   90.00
_cell.angle_gamma   90.00
#
_symmetry.space_group_name_H-M   'P 1'
#
loop_
_entity.id
_entity.type
_entity.pdbx_description
1 polymer ?
#
loop_
_entity_poly.entity_id
_entity_poly.type
_entity_poly.pdbx_seq_one_letter_code
_entity_poly.pdbx_strand_id
1 'polypeptide(L)'
;MKADGVVAVNFAGKLTGKPSRATLAMLKKSFKTCRAFHDSTPEVSEKQMETEFLNIVFFCTPSLEPPTFREPIERDYHHSYLREHVFTTLYHIWPHAVRWLYDKISAASEQQLSLPAREDVMARDFPPVIALWQNLLED
;
A
#
# COMPACT_ATOMS: atom_id res chain seq x y z
N MET A 1 -13.79 -9.63 7.89
CA MET A 1 -13.55 -9.72 6.43
C MET A 1 -13.75 -11.16 6.00
N LYS A 2 -14.13 -11.42 4.75
CA LYS A 2 -14.18 -12.80 4.22
C LYS A 2 -12.77 -13.42 4.22
N ALA A 3 -12.70 -14.75 4.31
CA ALA A 3 -11.43 -15.50 4.40
C ALA A 3 -10.53 -15.35 3.16
N ASP A 4 -11.14 -15.04 2.01
CA ASP A 4 -10.52 -14.77 0.71
C ASP A 4 -10.61 -13.29 0.31
N GLY A 5 -11.10 -12.43 1.20
CA GLY A 5 -11.24 -11.00 0.93
C GLY A 5 -9.90 -10.33 0.65
N VAL A 6 -9.93 -9.28 -0.15
CA VAL A 6 -8.76 -8.44 -0.44
C VAL A 6 -9.04 -7.02 0.04
N VAL A 7 -8.10 -6.46 0.80
CA VAL A 7 -8.06 -5.02 1.13
C VAL A 7 -7.14 -4.33 0.14
N ALA A 8 -7.64 -3.27 -0.49
CA ALA A 8 -6.85 -2.34 -1.28
C ALA A 8 -6.57 -1.08 -0.45
N VAL A 9 -5.30 -0.73 -0.26
CA VAL A 9 -4.86 0.48 0.45
C VAL A 9 -4.12 1.37 -0.52
N ASN A 10 -4.69 2.54 -0.82
CA ASN A 10 -3.99 3.60 -1.53
C ASN A 10 -3.13 4.36 -0.52
N PHE A 11 -1.82 4.41 -0.76
CA PHE A 11 -0.83 5.07 0.06
C PHE A 11 0.03 5.99 -0.80
N ALA A 12 0.13 7.26 -0.42
CA ALA A 12 0.96 8.22 -1.13
C ALA A 12 2.11 8.66 -0.23
N GLY A 13 3.36 8.45 -0.66
CA GLY A 13 4.52 8.78 0.16
C GLY A 13 5.86 8.30 -0.38
N LYS A 14 6.92 8.62 0.36
CA LYS A 14 8.27 8.09 0.13
C LYS A 14 8.36 6.69 0.72
N LEU A 15 8.90 5.72 0.00
CA LEU A 15 8.92 4.32 0.45
C LEU A 15 9.68 4.12 1.77
N THR A 16 10.79 4.85 1.94
CA THR A 16 11.63 4.86 3.14
C THR A 16 11.13 5.82 4.22
N GLY A 17 9.92 6.38 4.07
CA GLY A 17 9.29 7.20 5.09
C GLY A 17 8.86 6.39 6.32
N LYS A 18 8.87 7.03 7.50
CA LYS A 18 8.29 6.44 8.72
C LYS A 18 6.81 6.00 8.52
N PRO A 19 5.94 6.80 7.85
CA PRO A 19 4.55 6.41 7.63
C PRO A 19 4.40 5.16 6.76
N SER A 20 5.21 5.05 5.70
CA SER A 20 5.21 3.93 4.76
C SER A 20 5.62 2.64 5.46
N ARG A 21 6.68 2.70 6.28
CA ARG A 21 7.12 1.55 7.10
C ARG A 21 6.06 1.12 8.11
N ALA A 22 5.45 2.06 8.82
CA ALA A 22 4.40 1.75 9.80
C ALA A 22 3.19 1.09 9.12
N THR A 23 2.77 1.64 7.98
CA THR A 23 1.67 1.10 7.17
C THR A 23 1.99 -0.32 6.71
N LEU A 24 3.17 -0.56 6.15
CA LEU A 24 3.54 -1.90 5.70
C LEU A 24 3.66 -2.88 6.87
N ALA A 25 4.26 -2.48 7.99
CA ALA A 25 4.38 -3.35 9.17
C ALA A 25 3.00 -3.78 9.69
N MET A 26 2.04 -2.86 9.72
CA MET A 26 0.65 -3.15 10.09
C MET A 26 -0.01 -4.12 9.10
N LEU A 27 0.17 -3.89 7.79
CA LEU A 27 -0.38 -4.77 6.76
C LEU A 27 0.21 -6.18 6.85
N LYS A 28 1.54 -6.31 7.01
CA LYS A 28 2.22 -7.62 7.15
C LYS A 28 1.82 -8.35 8.44
N LYS A 29 1.51 -7.62 9.52
CA LYS A 29 1.01 -8.22 10.76
C LYS A 29 -0.42 -8.74 10.62
N SER A 30 -1.22 -8.09 9.79
CA SER A 30 -2.67 -8.37 9.67
C SER A 30 -3.02 -9.32 8.52
N PHE A 31 -2.15 -9.43 7.50
CA PHE A 31 -2.40 -10.19 6.28
C PHE A 31 -1.25 -11.14 5.97
N LYS A 32 -1.56 -12.29 5.36
CA LYS A 32 -0.55 -13.31 5.03
C LYS A 32 0.17 -12.98 3.73
N THR A 33 -0.57 -12.43 2.76
CA THR A 33 -0.05 -12.12 1.44
C THR A 33 -0.43 -10.72 1.02
N CYS A 34 0.55 -9.97 0.52
CA CYS A 34 0.36 -8.61 0.00
C CYS A 34 1.11 -8.43 -1.33
N ARG A 35 0.56 -7.60 -2.23
CA ARG A 35 1.22 -7.12 -3.45
C ARG A 35 1.09 -5.61 -3.54
N ALA A 36 2.14 -4.93 -4.01
CA ALA A 36 2.18 -3.48 -4.10
C ALA A 36 2.43 -3.05 -5.56
N PHE A 37 1.78 -1.97 -5.98
CA PHE A 37 1.91 -1.38 -7.32
C PHE A 37 2.09 0.13 -7.19
N HIS A 38 2.86 0.75 -8.09
CA HIS A 38 3.05 2.20 -8.11
C HIS A 38 2.70 2.79 -9.48
N ASP A 39 2.50 4.10 -9.55
CA ASP A 39 2.05 4.83 -10.74
C ASP A 39 3.17 5.34 -11.68
N SER A 40 4.44 5.09 -11.37
CA SER A 40 5.55 5.48 -12.26
C SER A 40 5.62 4.64 -13.56
N THR A 41 5.88 5.31 -14.68
CA THR A 41 5.85 4.77 -16.05
C THR A 41 7.21 4.73 -16.78
N PRO A 42 8.34 4.81 -16.06
CA PRO A 42 9.41 3.84 -16.31
C PRO A 42 9.70 2.97 -15.07
N GLU A 43 10.46 1.88 -15.26
CA GLU A 43 11.04 1.12 -14.15
C GLU A 43 11.73 2.10 -13.20
N VAL A 44 11.20 2.23 -11.98
CA VAL A 44 11.74 3.12 -10.98
C VAL A 44 13.01 2.47 -10.44
N SER A 45 14.14 3.16 -10.56
CA SER A 45 15.37 2.67 -9.93
C SER A 45 15.21 2.63 -8.40
N GLU A 46 15.99 1.78 -7.73
CA GLU A 46 15.95 1.66 -6.27
C GLU A 46 16.05 3.02 -5.58
N LYS A 47 16.98 3.85 -6.06
CA LYS A 47 17.24 5.20 -5.54
C LYS A 47 16.01 6.10 -5.66
N GLN A 48 15.30 6.03 -6.79
CA GLN A 48 14.11 6.85 -7.00
C GLN A 48 12.98 6.42 -6.08
N MET A 49 12.80 5.11 -5.84
CA MET A 49 11.80 4.64 -4.86
C MET A 49 12.08 5.14 -3.44
N GLU A 50 13.36 5.33 -3.07
CA GLU A 50 13.74 5.86 -1.76
C GLU A 50 13.56 7.38 -1.63
N THR A 51 13.77 8.12 -2.72
CA THR A 51 13.80 9.60 -2.69
C THR A 51 12.49 10.25 -3.12
N GLU A 52 11.77 9.63 -4.05
CA GLU A 52 10.60 10.20 -4.71
C GLU A 52 9.32 9.88 -3.94
N PHE A 53 8.33 10.73 -4.16
CA PHE A 53 6.99 10.56 -3.63
C PHE A 53 6.19 9.77 -4.67
N LEU A 54 5.69 8.59 -4.29
CA LEU A 54 4.98 7.69 -5.19
C LEU A 54 3.56 7.43 -4.69
N ASN A 55 2.63 7.22 -5.61
CA ASN A 55 1.32 6.67 -5.27
C ASN A 55 1.41 5.15 -5.36
N ILE A 56 1.27 4.48 -4.22
CA ILE A 56 1.43 3.04 -4.06
C ILE A 56 0.08 2.44 -3.65
N VAL A 57 -0.33 1.37 -4.32
CA VAL A 57 -1.52 0.61 -3.94
C VAL A 57 -1.11 -0.76 -3.44
N PHE A 58 -1.42 -1.05 -2.18
CA PHE A 58 -1.24 -2.36 -1.56
C PHE A 58 -2.54 -3.18 -1.68
N PHE A 59 -2.43 -4.39 -2.21
CA PHE A 59 -3.49 -5.41 -2.21
C PHE A 59 -3.10 -6.51 -1.25
N CYS A 60 -3.82 -6.66 -0.14
CA CYS A 60 -3.51 -7.61 0.91
C CYS A 60 -4.68 -8.55 1.21
N THR A 61 -4.37 -9.81 1.51
CA THR A 61 -5.36 -10.86 1.81
C THR A 61 -4.89 -11.77 2.95
N PRO A 62 -5.81 -12.28 3.80
CA PRO A 62 -5.51 -13.31 4.79
C PRO A 62 -5.39 -14.71 4.17
N SER A 63 -5.76 -14.86 2.89
CA SER A 63 -5.48 -16.06 2.09
C SER A 63 -3.97 -16.22 1.89
N LEU A 64 -3.52 -17.47 1.73
CA LEU A 64 -2.14 -17.76 1.34
C LEU A 64 -1.90 -17.44 -0.13
N GLU A 65 -2.95 -17.55 -0.96
CA GLU A 65 -2.86 -17.27 -2.38
C GLU A 65 -2.71 -15.77 -2.64
N PRO A 66 -1.68 -15.33 -3.39
CA PRO A 66 -1.52 -13.93 -3.73
C PRO A 66 -2.67 -13.40 -4.59
N PRO A 67 -3.10 -12.14 -4.38
CA PRO A 67 -4.16 -11.56 -5.20
C PRO A 67 -3.71 -11.41 -6.65
N THR A 68 -4.55 -11.84 -7.58
CA THR A 68 -4.33 -11.71 -9.03
C THR A 68 -5.37 -10.77 -9.62
N PHE A 69 -4.97 -10.07 -10.69
CA PHE A 69 -5.93 -9.35 -11.52
C PHE A 69 -6.43 -10.28 -12.62
N ARG A 70 -7.74 -10.26 -12.86
CA ARG A 70 -8.32 -10.89 -14.04
C ARG A 70 -8.09 -10.02 -15.26
N GLU A 71 -8.26 -10.62 -16.44
CA GLU A 71 -8.33 -9.84 -17.67
C GLU A 71 -9.48 -8.82 -17.59
N PRO A 72 -9.24 -7.60 -18.10
CA PRO A 72 -10.25 -6.56 -18.14
C PRO A 72 -11.36 -6.95 -19.13
N ILE A 73 -12.59 -6.63 -18.79
CA ILE A 73 -13.77 -6.80 -19.66
C ILE A 73 -14.35 -5.43 -20.01
N GLU A 74 -15.23 -5.37 -21.01
CA GLU A 74 -15.85 -4.11 -21.48
C GLU A 74 -16.47 -3.29 -20.34
N ARG A 75 -17.07 -3.96 -19.35
CA ARG A 75 -17.66 -3.29 -18.18
C ARG A 75 -16.63 -2.51 -17.35
N ASP A 76 -15.38 -2.96 -17.28
CA ASP A 76 -14.32 -2.30 -16.51
C ASP A 76 -13.86 -0.99 -17.16
N TYR A 77 -14.15 -0.81 -18.46
CA TYR A 77 -13.81 0.43 -19.15
C TYR A 77 -14.69 1.57 -18.68
N HIS A 78 -15.89 1.26 -18.15
CA HIS A 78 -16.86 2.26 -17.70
C HIS A 78 -17.13 3.32 -18.78
N HIS A 79 -17.25 2.90 -20.04
CA HIS A 79 -17.41 3.77 -21.21
C HIS A 79 -16.31 4.85 -21.37
N SER A 80 -15.14 4.64 -20.76
CA SER A 80 -13.99 5.53 -20.89
C SER A 80 -12.97 4.93 -21.86
N TYR A 81 -12.79 5.60 -23.00
CA TYR A 81 -11.77 5.23 -23.98
C TYR A 81 -10.36 5.22 -23.37
N LEU A 82 -10.06 6.13 -22.45
CA LEU A 82 -8.78 6.14 -21.74
C LEU A 82 -8.59 4.88 -20.89
N ARG A 83 -9.63 4.44 -20.17
CA ARG A 83 -9.56 3.21 -19.37
C ARG A 83 -9.38 1.99 -20.25
N GLU A 84 -10.15 1.90 -21.33
CA GLU A 84 -9.98 0.85 -22.34
C GLU A 84 -8.55 0.80 -22.88
N HIS A 85 -7.99 1.96 -23.25
CA HIS A 85 -6.62 2.05 -23.74
C HIS A 85 -5.60 1.60 -22.69
N VAL A 86 -5.71 2.07 -21.45
CA VAL A 86 -4.83 1.68 -20.33
C VAL A 86 -4.90 0.16 -20.09
N PHE A 87 -6.10 -0.40 -20.04
CA PHE A 87 -6.30 -1.82 -19.80
C PHE A 87 -5.80 -2.72 -20.93
N THR A 88 -5.86 -2.27 -22.18
CA THR A 88 -5.45 -3.06 -23.35
C THR A 88 -3.97 -2.91 -23.70
N THR A 89 -3.35 -1.77 -23.39
CA THR A 89 -1.95 -1.49 -23.78
C THR A 89 -0.95 -1.69 -22.66
N LEU A 90 -1.32 -1.44 -21.40
CA LEU A 90 -0.39 -1.47 -20.28
C LEU A 90 -0.40 -2.79 -19.50
N TYR A 91 -1.36 -3.70 -19.76
CA TYR A 91 -1.51 -4.97 -19.03
C TYR A 91 -0.24 -5.85 -19.04
N HIS A 92 0.55 -5.80 -20.11
CA HIS A 92 1.77 -6.60 -20.24
C HIS A 92 2.99 -6.06 -19.46
N ILE A 93 2.94 -4.82 -18.97
CA ILE A 93 4.08 -4.12 -18.33
C ILE A 93 4.08 -4.30 -16.79
N TRP A 94 3.01 -4.87 -16.24
CA TRP A 94 2.79 -5.02 -14.80
C TRP A 94 3.62 -6.10 -14.04
N PRO A 95 4.45 -6.99 -14.64
CA PRO A 95 5.18 -8.01 -13.86
C PRO A 95 6.35 -7.48 -12.99
N HIS A 96 6.87 -6.27 -13.23
CA HIS A 96 8.20 -5.90 -12.72
C HIS A 96 8.23 -5.14 -11.38
N ALA A 97 7.10 -4.62 -10.87
CA ALA A 97 7.09 -3.73 -9.70
C ALA A 97 6.99 -4.42 -8.32
N VAL A 98 6.68 -5.73 -8.27
CA VAL A 98 6.06 -6.35 -7.08
C VAL A 98 7.07 -7.02 -6.13
N ARG A 99 8.15 -7.61 -6.64
CA ARG A 99 9.01 -8.50 -5.82
C ARG A 99 10.11 -7.76 -5.04
N TRP A 100 10.68 -6.71 -5.61
CA TRP A 100 11.80 -5.97 -5.00
C TRP A 100 11.36 -5.04 -3.85
N LEU A 101 10.20 -4.39 -3.99
CA LEU A 101 9.61 -3.53 -2.96
C LEU A 101 9.37 -4.30 -1.65
N TYR A 102 8.95 -5.56 -1.78
CA TYR A 102 8.66 -6.45 -0.66
C TYR A 102 9.93 -6.82 0.14
N ASP A 103 11.02 -7.13 -0.55
CA ASP A 103 12.27 -7.59 0.09
C ASP A 103 13.02 -6.43 0.78
N LYS A 104 13.10 -5.25 0.14
CA LYS A 104 13.81 -4.09 0.72
C LYS A 104 13.10 -3.46 1.90
N ILE A 105 11.77 -3.39 1.90
CA ILE A 105 11.06 -2.84 3.07
C ILE A 105 11.04 -3.86 4.21
N SER A 106 11.01 -5.16 3.92
CA SER A 106 11.14 -6.20 4.95
C SER A 106 12.48 -6.08 5.68
N ALA A 107 13.59 -5.94 4.95
CA ALA A 107 14.91 -5.69 5.53
C ALA A 107 14.98 -4.37 6.34
N ALA A 108 14.35 -3.30 5.84
CA ALA A 108 14.28 -2.02 6.56
C ALA A 108 13.40 -2.05 7.83
N SER A 109 12.46 -3.00 7.91
CA SER A 109 11.57 -3.18 9.09
C SER A 109 12.22 -4.00 10.21
N GLU A 110 13.08 -4.97 9.88
CA GLU A 110 13.80 -5.79 10.86
C GLU A 110 14.87 -4.99 11.61
N GLN A 111 15.50 -4.02 10.95
CA GLN A 111 16.59 -3.22 11.52
C GLN A 111 16.14 -2.22 12.61
N GLN A 112 14.83 -2.00 12.78
CA GLN A 112 14.27 -1.15 13.83
C GLN A 112 13.69 -1.95 15.01
N LEU A 113 13.47 -3.27 14.87
CA LEU A 113 13.07 -4.13 15.99
C LEU A 113 14.20 -4.37 17.01
N SER A 114 15.44 -3.98 16.67
CA SER A 114 16.63 -4.05 17.52
C SER A 114 17.00 -2.73 18.20
N LEU A 115 16.30 -1.63 17.91
CA LEU A 115 16.44 -0.42 18.70
C LEU A 115 15.62 -0.59 19.97
N PRO A 116 16.20 -0.34 21.17
CA PRO A 116 15.42 -0.40 22.40
C PRO A 116 14.22 0.53 22.22
N ALA A 117 13.04 0.04 22.57
CA ALA A 117 11.85 0.86 22.69
C ALA A 117 12.27 2.10 23.46
N ARG A 118 12.25 3.26 22.80
CA ARG A 118 12.38 4.52 23.51
C ARG A 118 11.08 4.67 24.27
N GLU A 119 11.03 4.09 25.46
CA GLU A 119 10.17 4.58 26.52
C GLU A 119 10.42 6.10 26.61
N ASP A 120 9.31 6.82 26.75
CA ASP A 120 9.26 8.28 26.89
C ASP A 120 9.49 9.08 25.60
N VAL A 121 8.39 9.40 24.92
CA VAL A 121 7.73 10.72 24.95
C VAL A 121 6.55 10.64 23.97
N MET A 122 5.35 11.05 24.39
CA MET A 122 4.06 11.16 23.66
C MET A 122 2.90 10.26 24.18
N ALA A 123 2.87 9.96 25.48
CA ALA A 123 1.62 9.73 26.19
C ALA A 123 1.17 11.03 26.88
N ARG A 124 0.88 12.06 26.09
CA ARG A 124 0.10 13.22 26.53
C ARG A 124 -1.05 13.40 25.55
N ASP A 125 -2.21 12.91 25.99
CA ASP A 125 -3.55 13.39 25.67
C ASP A 125 -3.83 13.70 24.20
N PHE A 126 -3.97 12.66 23.38
CA PHE A 126 -4.83 12.75 22.21
C PHE A 126 -6.19 12.14 22.56
N PRO A 127 -7.30 12.91 22.55
CA PRO A 127 -8.62 12.32 22.69
C PRO A 127 -8.85 11.34 21.53
N PRO A 128 -9.59 10.24 21.77
CA PRO A 128 -9.81 9.23 20.76
C PRO A 128 -10.44 9.88 19.53
N VAL A 129 -9.91 9.58 18.35
CA VAL A 129 -10.34 10.12 17.03
C VAL A 129 -11.85 9.93 16.77
N ILE A 130 -12.51 9.06 17.53
CA ILE A 130 -13.96 8.86 17.54
C ILE A 130 -14.71 10.11 18.07
N ALA A 131 -14.14 10.90 18.99
CA ALA A 131 -14.80 12.04 19.60
C ALA A 131 -14.88 13.29 18.70
N LEU A 132 -14.09 13.38 17.63
CA LEU A 132 -14.07 14.54 16.73
C LEU A 132 -15.15 14.47 15.62
N TRP A 133 -15.80 13.32 15.42
CA TRP A 133 -16.83 13.15 14.39
C TRP A 133 -18.26 13.38 14.88
N GLN A 134 -18.52 13.39 16.19
CA GLN A 134 -19.88 13.64 16.72
C GLN A 134 -20.26 15.12 16.80
N ASN A 135 -19.29 16.05 16.76
CA ASN A 135 -19.56 17.49 16.90
C ASN A 135 -19.71 18.25 15.56
N LEU A 136 -19.79 17.55 14.42
CA LEU A 136 -19.93 18.17 13.09
C LEU A 136 -21.29 17.90 12.43
N LEU A 137 -22.27 17.40 13.19
CA LEU A 137 -23.63 17.10 12.71
C LEU A 137 -24.73 17.81 13.52
N GLU A 138 -24.39 18.77 14.37
CA GLU A 138 -25.36 19.56 15.15
C GLU A 138 -25.24 21.09 14.98
N ASP A 139 -24.66 21.57 13.87
CA ASP A 139 -24.80 22.97 13.42
C ASP A 139 -25.24 23.06 11.95
#